data_AF-A0A3D2MN96-F1
#
_entry.id   AF-A0A3D2MN96-F1
#
_cell.length_a   1.000
_cell.length_b   1.000
_cell.length_c   1.000
_cell.angle_alpha   90.00
_cell.angle_beta   90.00
_cell.angle_gamma   90.00
#
_symmetry.space_group_name_H-M   'P 1'
#
loop_
_entity.id
_entity.type
_entity.pdbx_description
1 polymer ?
#
loop_
_entity_poly.entity_id
_entity_poly.type
_entity_poly.pdbx_seq_one_letter_code
_entity_poly.pdbx_strand_id
1 'polypeptide(L)'
;MISSTGEALPQVLTTPGYIYNRAVRPLMTPSGQLLYSGDGIYLTDIFGGTPEKIASLAPNQVVTSLALSSDGTTVAWSTEPSSGTGVVDLYAGPLSSP
;
A
#
# COMPACT_ATOMS: atom_id res chain seq x y z
N MET A 1 16.65 12.66 -10.16
CA MET A 1 17.79 11.76 -10.46
C MET A 1 17.70 10.57 -9.53
N ILE A 2 17.54 9.35 -10.06
CA ILE A 2 17.79 8.13 -9.30
C ILE A 2 19.20 7.71 -9.71
N SER A 3 20.14 7.75 -8.77
CA SER A 3 21.50 7.26 -8.97
C SER A 3 21.53 5.80 -8.53
N SER A 4 21.49 4.85 -9.47
CA SER A 4 21.76 3.45 -9.18
C SER A 4 23.27 3.22 -9.26
N THR A 5 23.92 2.96 -8.12
CA THR A 5 25.30 2.49 -8.11
C THR A 5 25.34 1.04 -8.55
N GLY A 6 25.70 0.81 -9.81
CA GLY A 6 26.06 -0.52 -10.34
C GLY A 6 24.89 -1.39 -10.78
N GLU A 7 25.22 -2.48 -11.47
CA GLU A 7 24.38 -3.47 -12.14
C GLU A 7 23.37 -4.21 -11.23
N ALA A 8 22.51 -3.48 -10.51
CA ALA A 8 21.42 -4.07 -9.75
C ALA A 8 20.37 -4.59 -10.73
N LEU A 9 20.25 -5.91 -10.83
CA LEU A 9 19.14 -6.54 -11.55
C LEU A 9 17.82 -6.12 -10.89
N PRO A 10 16.73 -5.96 -11.67
CA PRO A 10 15.41 -5.72 -11.11
C PRO A 10 15.08 -6.76 -10.03
N GLN A 11 14.72 -6.29 -8.84
CA GLN A 11 14.30 -7.15 -7.74
C GLN A 11 12.80 -7.40 -7.82
N VAL A 12 12.40 -8.67 -7.72
CA VAL A 12 11.00 -9.05 -7.56
C VAL A 12 10.60 -8.83 -6.11
N LEU A 13 9.49 -8.11 -5.89
CA LEU A 13 8.91 -7.92 -4.57
C LEU A 13 7.78 -8.93 -4.33
N THR A 14 7.81 -9.59 -3.19
CA THR A 14 6.69 -10.39 -2.69
C THR A 14 5.56 -9.43 -2.34
N THR A 15 4.47 -9.48 -3.11
CA THR A 15 3.32 -8.56 -3.00
C THR A 15 2.01 -9.36 -3.00
N PRO A 16 1.73 -10.15 -1.95
CA PRO A 16 0.51 -10.93 -1.84
C PRO A 16 -0.71 -10.01 -1.88
N GLY A 17 -1.76 -10.51 -2.50
CA GLY A 17 -3.01 -9.77 -2.63
C GLY A 17 -2.94 -8.56 -3.56
N TYR A 18 -1.77 -8.24 -4.17
CA TYR A 18 -1.65 -7.11 -5.08
C TYR A 18 -2.53 -7.31 -6.31
N ILE A 19 -3.37 -6.31 -6.57
CA ILE A 19 -4.20 -6.23 -7.76
C ILE A 19 -3.87 -4.90 -8.42
N TYR A 20 -3.44 -4.95 -9.68
CA TYR A 20 -3.12 -3.74 -10.42
C TYR A 20 -4.33 -2.81 -10.48
N ASN A 21 -4.13 -1.57 -10.05
CA ASN A 21 -5.15 -0.54 -10.07
C ASN A 21 -4.56 0.75 -10.65
N ARG A 22 -5.10 1.18 -11.79
CA ARG A 22 -4.61 2.40 -12.45
C ARG A 22 -4.88 3.68 -11.64
N ALA A 23 -5.95 3.69 -10.84
CA ALA A 23 -6.34 4.85 -10.04
C ALA A 23 -5.47 4.99 -8.78
N VAL A 24 -5.02 3.87 -8.21
CA VAL A 24 -4.31 3.83 -6.94
C VAL A 24 -2.96 3.16 -7.12
N ARG A 25 -1.89 3.96 -7.04
CA ARG A 25 -0.51 3.48 -7.14
C ARG A 25 0.05 3.16 -5.77
N PRO A 26 1.03 2.25 -5.66
CA PRO A 26 1.81 2.10 -4.45
C PRO A 26 2.49 3.42 -4.04
N LEU A 27 2.59 3.66 -2.74
CA LEU A 27 3.22 4.83 -2.13
C LEU A 27 4.45 4.40 -1.34
N MET A 28 5.52 5.20 -1.38
CA MET A 28 6.67 4.99 -0.50
C MET A 28 6.44 5.72 0.83
N THR A 29 6.64 5.05 1.95
CA THR A 29 6.65 5.68 3.27
C THR A 29 7.95 6.44 3.52
N PRO A 30 7.98 7.40 4.47
CA PRO A 30 9.22 8.03 4.90
C PRO A 30 10.27 7.04 5.44
N SER A 31 9.84 5.88 5.94
CA SER A 31 10.71 4.79 6.42
C SER A 31 11.29 3.92 5.30
N GLY A 32 10.91 4.14 4.04
CA GLY A 32 11.38 3.35 2.89
C GLY A 32 10.60 2.07 2.64
N GLN A 33 9.42 1.92 3.23
CA GLN A 33 8.50 0.81 2.95
C GLN A 33 7.54 1.18 1.83
N LEU A 34 7.08 0.18 1.09
CA LEU A 34 6.05 0.31 0.06
C LEU A 34 4.67 0.00 0.66
N LEU A 35 3.79 1.00 0.64
CA LEU A 35 2.37 0.85 0.92
C LEU A 35 1.63 0.58 -0.39
N TYR A 36 0.89 -0.52 -0.47
CA TYR A 36 0.15 -0.89 -1.67
C TYR A 36 -1.24 -1.44 -1.35
N SER A 37 -2.09 -1.52 -2.39
CA SER A 37 -3.45 -2.01 -2.28
C SER A 37 -3.74 -3.18 -3.22
N GLY A 38 -4.80 -3.92 -2.92
CA GLY A 38 -5.32 -5.03 -3.72
C GLY A 38 -6.51 -5.66 -3.02
N ASP A 39 -6.41 -6.89 -2.51
CA ASP A 39 -7.42 -7.50 -1.61
C ASP A 39 -7.36 -6.99 -0.14
N GLY A 40 -6.58 -5.93 0.07
CA GLY A 40 -6.17 -5.41 1.35
C GLY A 40 -5.33 -4.16 1.18
N ILE A 41 -4.98 -3.55 2.31
CA ILE A 41 -3.91 -2.56 2.39
C ILE A 41 -2.71 -3.25 3.03
N TYR A 42 -1.57 -3.15 2.36
CA TYR A 42 -0.36 -3.87 2.74
C TYR A 42 0.83 -2.92 2.84
N LEU A 43 1.74 -3.26 3.74
CA LEU A 43 3.04 -2.62 3.90
C LEU A 43 4.14 -3.66 3.68
N THR A 44 5.16 -3.33 2.89
CA THR A 44 6.31 -4.22 2.66
C THR A 44 7.61 -3.44 2.55
N ASP A 45 8.74 -4.04 2.91
CA ASP A 45 10.05 -3.44 2.71
C ASP A 45 10.51 -3.63 1.25
N ILE A 46 11.07 -2.57 0.65
CA ILE A 46 11.52 -2.58 -0.75
C ILE A 46 12.78 -3.41 -0.99
N PHE A 47 13.51 -3.75 0.07
CA PHE A 47 14.67 -4.63 0.04
C PHE A 47 14.28 -6.09 0.30
N GLY A 48 13.01 -6.36 0.59
CA GLY A 48 12.44 -7.69 0.80
C GLY A 48 12.01 -7.94 2.23
N GLY A 49 11.23 -9.00 2.44
CA GLY A 49 10.64 -9.32 3.74
C GLY A 49 9.25 -9.94 3.59
N THR A 50 8.59 -10.16 4.71
CA THR A 50 7.19 -10.61 4.74
C THR A 50 6.28 -9.38 4.75
N PRO A 51 5.42 -9.19 3.74
CA PRO A 51 4.46 -8.11 3.71
C PRO A 51 3.45 -8.22 4.85
N GLU A 52 3.16 -7.10 5.51
CA GLU A 52 2.16 -6.99 6.56
C GLU A 52 0.83 -6.50 5.99
N LYS A 53 -0.27 -7.20 6.28
CA LYS A 53 -1.62 -6.77 5.91
C LYS A 53 -2.20 -5.89 7.01
N ILE A 54 -2.12 -4.57 6.85
CA ILE A 54 -2.58 -3.60 7.85
C ILE A 54 -4.10 -3.38 7.81
N ALA A 55 -4.75 -3.70 6.68
CA ALA A 55 -6.20 -3.70 6.58
C ALA A 55 -6.70 -4.76 5.59
N SER A 56 -7.84 -5.39 5.91
CA SER A 56 -8.53 -6.30 5.01
C SER A 56 -9.68 -5.60 4.30
N LEU A 57 -9.88 -5.93 3.02
CA LEU A 57 -11.03 -5.46 2.26
C LEU A 57 -12.05 -6.58 2.11
N ALA A 58 -13.33 -6.21 2.10
CA ALA A 58 -14.37 -7.18 1.81
C ALA A 58 -14.27 -7.64 0.34
N PRO A 59 -14.77 -8.84 0.01
CA PRO A 59 -14.86 -9.28 -1.38
C PRO A 59 -15.60 -8.25 -2.24
N ASN A 60 -15.16 -8.07 -3.49
CA ASN A 60 -15.72 -7.13 -4.47
C ASN A 60 -15.63 -5.64 -4.09
N GLN A 61 -14.77 -5.26 -3.14
CA GLN A 61 -14.39 -3.88 -2.93
C GLN A 61 -13.09 -3.57 -3.68
N VAL A 62 -13.03 -2.39 -4.28
CA VAL A 62 -11.82 -1.88 -4.92
C VAL A 62 -11.41 -0.59 -4.22
N VAL A 63 -10.12 -0.43 -3.96
CA VAL A 63 -9.58 0.83 -3.45
C VAL A 63 -9.63 1.89 -4.55
N THR A 64 -10.26 3.03 -4.30
CA THR A 64 -10.41 4.10 -5.29
C THR A 64 -9.51 5.30 -5.02
N SER A 65 -9.02 5.45 -3.78
CA SER A 65 -8.00 6.42 -3.41
C SER A 65 -7.15 5.92 -2.24
N LEU A 66 -5.92 6.40 -2.15
CA LEU A 66 -4.98 6.10 -1.06
C LEU A 66 -4.14 7.35 -0.78
N ALA A 67 -4.06 7.75 0.48
CA ALA A 67 -3.30 8.90 0.94
C ALA A 67 -2.50 8.52 2.19
N LEU A 68 -1.23 8.95 2.21
CA LEU A 68 -0.31 8.77 3.33
C LEU A 68 0.02 10.16 3.89
N SER A 69 -0.06 10.33 5.20
CA SER A 69 0.40 11.57 5.85
C SER A 69 1.92 11.74 5.68
N SER A 70 2.38 12.99 5.65
CA SER A 70 3.80 13.30 5.40
C SER A 70 4.74 12.72 6.47
N ASP A 71 4.25 12.53 7.69
CA ASP A 71 4.98 11.93 8.81
C ASP A 71 4.91 10.40 8.81
N GLY A 72 4.15 9.79 7.89
CA GLY A 72 4.03 8.34 7.76
C GLY A 72 3.24 7.65 8.87
N THR A 73 2.45 8.39 9.67
CA THR A 73 1.70 7.84 10.81
C THR A 73 0.23 7.60 10.53
N THR A 74 -0.27 8.05 9.39
CA THR A 74 -1.69 8.00 9.06
C THR A 74 -1.88 7.61 7.60
N VAL A 75 -2.77 6.66 7.35
CA VAL A 75 -3.20 6.27 6.00
C VAL A 75 -4.71 6.41 5.92
N ALA A 76 -5.17 7.07 4.87
CA ALA A 76 -6.57 7.09 4.50
C ALA A 76 -6.74 6.38 3.16
N TRP A 77 -7.80 5.60 3.01
CA TRP A 77 -8.17 5.03 1.73
C TRP A 77 -9.68 5.04 1.55
N SER A 78 -10.12 5.08 0.30
CA SER A 78 -11.52 4.88 -0.03
C SER A 78 -11.72 3.56 -0.74
N THR A 79 -12.83 2.91 -0.47
CA THR A 79 -13.28 1.71 -1.18
C THR A 79 -14.59 1.98 -1.88
N GLU A 80 -14.81 1.33 -3.02
CA GLU A 80 -16.10 1.29 -3.67
C GLU A 80 -16.49 -0.17 -3.92
N PRO A 81 -17.61 -0.65 -3.34
CA PRO A 81 -18.17 -1.94 -3.70
C PRO A 81 -18.90 -1.83 -5.04
N SER A 82 -19.03 -2.95 -5.75
CA SER A 82 -19.83 -3.02 -6.99
C SER A 82 -21.29 -2.61 -6.82
N SER A 83 -21.81 -2.56 -5.59
CA SER A 83 -23.17 -2.13 -5.24
C SER A 83 -23.33 -0.60 -5.08
N GLY A 84 -22.25 0.19 -5.18
CA GLY A 84 -22.31 1.63 -5.45
C GLY A 84 -22.16 2.59 -4.26
N THR A 85 -22.12 2.12 -3.01
CA THR A 85 -21.87 3.00 -1.85
C THR A 85 -20.44 2.81 -1.34
N GLY A 86 -19.57 3.78 -1.63
CA GLY A 86 -18.20 3.76 -1.15
C GLY A 86 -18.04 4.11 0.34
N VAL A 87 -16.92 3.70 0.92
CA VAL A 87 -16.52 3.99 2.30
C VAL A 87 -15.15 4.65 2.28
N VAL A 88 -14.90 5.57 3.22
CA VAL A 88 -13.56 6.09 3.50
C VAL A 88 -13.14 5.60 4.88
N ASP A 89 -12.01 4.92 4.93
CA ASP A 89 -11.40 4.40 6.15
C ASP A 89 -10.15 5.22 6.50
N LEU A 90 -9.91 5.34 7.80
CA LEU A 90 -8.74 6.03 8.35
C LEU A 90 -8.02 5.10 9.33
N TYR A 91 -6.77 4.80 9.02
CA TYR A 91 -5.83 4.19 9.94
C TYR A 91 -4.93 5.28 10.52
N ALA A 92 -4.96 5.44 11.85
CA ALA A 92 -4.10 6.35 12.58
C ALA A 92 -3.32 5.58 13.63
N GLY A 93 -1.99 5.56 13.51
CA GLY A 93 -1.10 4.80 14.36
C GLY A 93 0.23 4.47 13.66
N PRO A 94 1.24 3.95 14.38
CA PRO A 94 2.48 3.53 13.75
C PRO A 94 2.20 2.53 12.62
N LEU A 95 2.57 2.87 11.38
CA LEU A 95 2.44 1.96 10.24
C LEU A 95 3.42 0.79 10.32
N SER A 96 4.53 1.00 11.01
CA SER A 96 5.42 -0.04 11.50
C SER A 96 4.97 -0.43 12.91
N SER A 97 4.63 -1.71 13.14
CA SER A 97 4.83 -2.24 14.49
C SER A 97 6.31 -2.03 14.86
N PRO A 98 6.65 -1.58 16.08
CA PRO A 98 8.01 -1.74 16.59
C PRO A 98 8.42 -3.23 16.59
#